data_AF-A0A831VPC9-F1
#
_entry.id   AF-A0A831VPC9-F1
#
_cell.length_a   1.000
_cell.length_b   1.000
_cell.length_c   1.000
_cell.angle_alpha   90.00
_cell.angle_beta   90.00
_cell.angle_gamma   90.00
#
_symmetry.space_group_name_H-M   'P 1'
#
loop_
_entity.id
_entity.type
_entity.pdbx_description
1 polymer ?
#
loop_
_entity_poly.entity_id
_entity_poly.type
_entity_poly.pdbx_seq_one_letter_code
_entity_poly.pdbx_strand_id
1 'polypeptide(L)'
;MNSTAVIVAIGSIAALALVLFKKYFSTDANTRELKKSLREVRGKMKDKLEEIKHAKSAEDEDMFMDTYNELDTKRLQILAEISLHK
;
A
#
# COMPACT_ATOMS: atom_id res chain seq x y z
N MET A 1 38.96 -27.64 -14.99
CA MET A 1 37.65 -27.05 -14.65
C MET A 1 36.85 -26.97 -15.94
N ASN A 2 35.73 -27.69 -16.04
CA ASN A 2 34.94 -27.78 -17.28
C ASN A 2 34.25 -26.45 -17.56
N SER A 3 34.51 -25.86 -18.72
CA SER A 3 33.92 -24.58 -19.18
C SER A 3 32.39 -24.58 -19.15
N THR A 4 31.76 -25.75 -19.29
CA THR A 4 30.31 -25.96 -19.15
C THR A 4 29.79 -25.65 -17.75
N ALA A 5 30.53 -25.97 -16.69
CA ALA A 5 30.13 -25.68 -15.31
C ALA A 5 30.17 -24.16 -15.01
N VAL A 6 31.11 -23.45 -15.63
CA VAL A 6 31.25 -21.98 -15.49
C VAL A 6 30.08 -21.26 -16.18
N ILE A 7 29.68 -21.71 -17.37
CA ILE A 7 28.56 -21.11 -18.13
C ILE A 7 27.22 -21.31 -17.40
N VAL A 8 26.98 -22.50 -16.85
CA VAL A 8 25.75 -22.80 -16.07
C VAL A 8 25.69 -21.98 -14.78
N ALA A 9 26.81 -21.81 -14.07
CA ALA A 9 26.87 -20.98 -12.87
C ALA A 9 26.58 -19.50 -13.16
N ILE A 10 27.17 -18.94 -14.23
CA ILE A 10 26.93 -17.54 -14.65
C ILE A 10 25.47 -17.33 -15.07
N GLY A 11 24.90 -18.25 -15.85
CA GLY A 11 23.49 -18.19 -16.25
C GLY A 11 22.52 -18.26 -15.07
N SER A 12 22.83 -19.08 -14.06
CA SER A 12 22.01 -19.21 -12.84
C SER A 12 22.02 -17.94 -11.99
N ILE A 13 23.18 -17.28 -11.88
CA ILE A 13 23.33 -16.01 -11.15
C ILE A 13 22.58 -14.88 -11.87
N ALA A 14 22.64 -14.83 -13.20
CA ALA A 14 21.92 -13.83 -13.99
C ALA A 14 20.39 -13.97 -13.86
N ALA A 15 19.87 -15.20 -13.85
CA ALA A 15 18.45 -15.45 -13.64
C ALA A 15 17.99 -15.03 -12.23
N LEU A 16 18.78 -15.34 -11.19
CA LEU A 16 18.50 -14.90 -9.82
C LEU A 16 18.52 -13.37 -9.68
N ALA A 17 19.50 -12.70 -10.30
CA ALA A 17 19.59 -11.25 -10.29
C ALA A 17 18.37 -10.59 -10.95
N LEU A 18 17.88 -11.10 -12.09
CA LEU A 18 16.68 -10.60 -12.76
C LEU A 18 15.40 -10.79 -11.91
N VAL A 19 15.27 -11.94 -11.25
CA VAL A 19 14.13 -12.21 -10.36
C VAL A 19 14.14 -11.27 -9.15
N LEU A 20 15.30 -11.05 -8.55
CA LEU A 20 15.45 -10.10 -7.43
C LEU A 20 15.19 -8.66 -7.86
N PHE A 21 15.67 -8.26 -9.05
CA PHE A 21 15.45 -6.92 -9.58
C PHE A 21 13.97 -6.66 -9.86
N LYS A 22 13.28 -7.62 -10.49
CA LYS A 22 11.84 -7.54 -10.73
C LYS A 22 11.06 -7.46 -9.42
N LYS A 23 11.41 -8.28 -8.43
CA LYS A 23 10.77 -8.27 -7.10
C LYS A 23 10.97 -6.92 -6.40
N TYR A 24 12.18 -6.36 -6.44
CA TYR A 24 12.49 -5.07 -5.83
C TYR A 24 11.69 -3.92 -6.47
N PHE A 25 11.66 -3.85 -7.80
CA PHE A 25 10.87 -2.85 -8.52
C PHE A 25 9.35 -3.00 -8.30
N SER A 26 8.84 -4.24 -8.26
CA SER A 26 7.43 -4.48 -7.93
C SER A 26 7.09 -4.08 -6.50
N THR A 27 7.95 -4.35 -5.53
CA THR A 27 7.74 -3.91 -4.13
C THR A 27 7.76 -2.39 -4.01
N ASP A 28 8.68 -1.70 -4.70
CA ASP A 28 8.75 -0.23 -4.68
C ASP A 28 7.53 0.42 -5.33
N ALA A 29 7.10 -0.11 -6.49
CA ALA A 29 5.87 0.31 -7.16
C ALA A 29 4.63 0.11 -6.28
N ASN A 30 4.47 -1.06 -5.68
CA ASN A 30 3.36 -1.36 -4.76
C ASN A 30 3.37 -0.43 -3.55
N THR A 31 4.55 -0.20 -2.95
CA THR A 31 4.68 0.71 -1.80
C THR A 31 4.32 2.15 -2.17
N ARG A 32 4.63 2.59 -3.40
CA ARG A 32 4.26 3.91 -3.91
C ARG A 32 2.75 4.03 -4.13
N GLU A 33 2.10 3.00 -4.66
CA GLU A 33 0.64 2.93 -4.81
C GLU A 33 -0.05 2.93 -3.44
N LEU A 34 0.43 2.15 -2.48
CA LEU A 34 -0.10 2.13 -1.11
C LEU A 34 0.01 3.51 -0.45
N LYS A 35 1.15 4.20 -0.60
CA LYS A 35 1.31 5.58 -0.11
C LYS A 35 0.38 6.57 -0.82
N LYS A 36 0.02 6.33 -2.09
CA LYS A 36 -0.97 7.15 -2.81
C LYS A 36 -2.38 6.89 -2.24
N SER A 37 -2.78 5.63 -2.12
CA SER A 37 -4.05 5.22 -1.52
C SER A 37 -4.22 5.77 -0.09
N LEU A 38 -3.16 5.72 0.73
CA LEU A 38 -3.17 6.30 2.07
C LEU A 38 -3.49 7.81 2.07
N ARG A 39 -2.95 8.56 1.10
CA ARG A 39 -3.23 10.00 0.96
C ARG A 39 -4.68 10.24 0.53
N GLU A 40 -5.21 9.43 -0.37
CA GLU A 40 -6.61 9.52 -0.81
C GLU A 40 -7.57 9.23 0.35
N VAL A 41 -7.32 8.17 1.13
CA VAL A 41 -8.13 7.84 2.32
C VAL A 41 -8.08 8.98 3.34
N ARG A 42 -6.89 9.53 3.62
CA ARG A 42 -6.77 10.70 4.51
C ARG A 42 -7.53 11.93 4.01
N GLY A 43 -7.55 12.16 2.70
CA GLY A 43 -8.36 13.21 2.07
C GLY A 43 -9.84 13.00 2.35
N LYS A 44 -10.36 11.80 2.05
CA LYS A 44 -11.76 11.45 2.31
C LYS A 44 -12.13 11.56 3.79
N MET A 45 -11.23 11.16 4.70
CA MET A 45 -11.44 11.31 6.14
C MET A 45 -11.56 12.78 6.55
N LYS A 46 -10.75 13.67 5.95
CA LYS A 46 -10.84 15.11 6.21
C LYS A 46 -12.17 15.69 5.73
N ASP A 47 -12.60 15.30 4.53
CA ASP A 47 -13.88 15.73 3.99
C ASP A 47 -15.04 15.24 4.86
N LYS A 48 -14.97 13.97 5.32
CA LYS A 48 -15.99 13.40 6.20
C LYS A 48 -16.06 14.07 7.58
N LEU A 49 -14.91 14.47 8.14
CA LEU A 49 -14.88 15.28 9.36
C LEU A 49 -15.54 16.65 9.18
N GLU A 50 -15.44 17.24 7.99
CA GLU A 50 -16.13 18.49 7.70
C GLU A 50 -17.64 18.26 7.58
N GLU A 51 -18.09 17.17 6.93
CA GLU A 51 -19.49 16.77 6.91
C GLU A 51 -20.07 16.54 8.32
N ILE A 52 -19.33 15.88 9.21
CA ILE A 52 -19.71 15.68 10.62
C ILE A 52 -19.93 17.02 11.33
N LYS A 53 -19.02 17.99 11.17
CA LYS A 53 -19.15 19.32 11.81
C LYS A 53 -20.38 20.09 11.33
N HIS A 54 -20.81 19.87 10.09
CA HIS A 54 -21.99 20.51 9.50
C HIS A 54 -23.23 19.61 9.54
N ALA A 55 -23.19 18.50 10.29
CA ALA A 55 -24.33 17.62 10.46
C ALA A 55 -25.49 18.39 11.11
N LYS A 56 -26.68 18.22 10.53
CA LYS A 56 -27.90 18.94 10.96
C LYS A 56 -28.72 18.14 11.97
N SER A 57 -28.40 16.87 12.15
CA SER A 57 -29.07 15.94 13.05
C SER A 57 -28.08 14.95 13.63
N ALA A 58 -28.44 14.33 14.77
CA ALA A 58 -27.64 13.28 15.39
C ALA A 58 -27.59 12.01 14.52
N GLU A 59 -28.66 11.72 13.76
CA GLU A 59 -28.69 10.58 12.83
C GLU A 59 -27.70 10.76 11.68
N ASP A 60 -27.57 11.99 11.15
CA ASP A 60 -26.56 12.31 10.15
C ASP A 60 -25.14 12.18 10.74
N GLU A 61 -24.95 12.66 11.97
CA GLU A 61 -23.68 12.56 12.68
C GLU A 61 -23.24 11.10 12.88
N ASP A 62 -24.15 10.24 13.35
CA ASP A 62 -23.89 8.81 13.56
C ASP A 62 -23.50 8.12 12.23
N MET A 63 -24.27 8.35 11.16
CA MET A 63 -23.99 7.79 9.84
C MET A 63 -22.64 8.26 9.29
N PHE A 64 -22.30 9.53 9.52
CA PHE A 64 -21.03 10.08 9.08
C PHE A 64 -19.85 9.54 9.90
N MET A 65 -20.04 9.34 11.21
CA MET A 65 -19.07 8.70 12.09
C MET A 65 -18.80 7.24 11.71
N ASP A 66 -19.83 6.47 11.36
CA ASP A 66 -19.67 5.11 10.84
C ASP A 66 -18.80 5.09 9.59
N THR A 67 -19.10 5.97 8.63
CA THR A 67 -18.30 6.12 7.41
C THR A 67 -16.85 6.52 7.71
N TYR A 68 -16.64 7.40 8.70
CA TYR A 68 -15.30 7.81 9.12
C TYR A 68 -14.52 6.64 9.72
N ASN A 69 -15.16 5.81 10.55
CA ASN A 69 -14.56 4.62 11.16
C ASN A 69 -14.18 3.56 10.12
N GLU A 70 -14.99 3.40 9.07
CA GLU A 70 -14.63 2.55 7.93
C GLU A 70 -13.39 3.07 7.20
N LEU A 71 -13.28 4.38 6.99
CA LEU A 71 -12.10 5.00 6.38
C LEU A 71 -10.87 4.86 7.28
N ASP A 72 -11.03 4.96 8.61
CA ASP A 72 -9.94 4.73 9.55
C ASP A 72 -9.45 3.27 9.51
N THR A 73 -10.38 2.31 9.44
CA THR A 73 -10.05 0.90 9.26
C THR A 73 -9.24 0.67 7.98
N LYS A 74 -9.67 1.25 6.85
CA LYS A 74 -8.93 1.20 5.58
C LYS A 74 -7.55 1.85 5.70
N ARG A 75 -7.45 2.98 6.41
CA ARG A 75 -6.17 3.65 6.67
C ARG A 75 -5.21 2.73 7.44
N LEU A 76 -5.69 2.05 8.47
CA LEU A 76 -4.91 1.12 9.28
C LEU A 76 -4.45 -0.11 8.47
N GLN A 77 -5.32 -0.66 7.62
CA GLN A 77 -4.96 -1.74 6.70
C GLN A 77 -3.84 -1.34 5.75
N ILE A 78 -3.94 -0.16 5.10
CA ILE A 78 -2.90 0.34 4.20
C ILE A 78 -1.58 0.57 4.95
N LEU A 79 -1.63 1.09 6.18
CA LEU A 79 -0.43 1.27 7.00
C LEU A 79 0.23 -0.08 7.36
N ALA A 80 -0.58 -1.10 7.66
CA ALA A 80 -0.09 -2.45 7.88
C ALA A 80 0.57 -3.02 6.61
N GLU A 81 -0.05 -2.89 5.45
CA GLU A 81 0.52 -3.34 4.17
C GLU A 81 1.84 -2.63 3.85
N ILE A 82 1.93 -1.31 4.04
CA ILE A 82 3.19 -0.56 3.87
C ILE A 82 4.27 -1.10 4.79
N SER A 83 3.93 -1.50 6.02
CA SER A 83 4.90 -2.04 6.98
C SER A 83 5.44 -3.42 6.58
N LEU A 84 4.65 -4.22 5.85
CA LEU A 84 5.07 -5.53 5.32
C LEU A 84 5.97 -5.43 4.08
N HIS A 85 6.01 -4.25 3.46
CA HIS A 85 6.82 -3.96 2.26
C HIS A 85 8.06 -3.08 2.54
N LYS A 86 8.34 -2.77 3.82
CA LYS A 86 9.59 -2.12 4.27
C LYS A 86 10.75 -3.11 4.32
#